data_AF-A0AB72Z1J9-F1
#
_entry.id   AF-A0AB72Z1J9-F1
#
_cell.length_a   1.000
_cell.length_b   1.000
_cell.length_c   1.000
_cell.angle_alpha   90.00
_cell.angle_beta   90.00
_cell.angle_gamma   90.00
#
_symmetry.space_group_name_H-M   'P 1'
#
loop_
_entity.id
_entity.type
_entity.pdbx_description
1 polymer ?
#
loop_
_entity_poly.entity_id
_entity_poly.type
_entity_poly.pdbx_seq_one_letter_code
_entity_poly.pdbx_strand_id
1 'polypeptide(L)' 'MIKYAKSHNINRYNFYGITGVFSNEADDFGVQQFKKGFNAHVEELIGDFIKPVRPILFKFAKLIYKV' A
#
# COMPACT_ATOMS: atom_id res chain seq x y z
N MET A 1 19.56 0.52 -5.28
CA MET A 1 19.07 -0.77 -4.77
C MET A 1 18.54 -1.71 -5.87
N ILE A 2 17.94 -1.24 -6.97
CA ILE A 2 17.55 -2.12 -8.11
C ILE A 2 18.74 -2.95 -8.64
N LYS A 3 19.90 -2.31 -8.86
CA LYS A 3 21.13 -3.02 -9.28
C LYS A 3 21.57 -4.10 -8.28
N TYR A 4 21.41 -3.83 -6.98
CA TYR A 4 21.70 -4.79 -5.91
C TYR A 4 20.75 -5.99 -5.98
N ALA A 5 19.45 -5.76 -6.17
CA ALA A 5 18.48 -6.84 -6.33
C ALA A 5 18.85 -7.74 -7.53
N LYS A 6 19.21 -7.12 -8.66
CA LYS A 6 19.66 -7.86 -9.85
C LYS A 6 20.94 -8.67 -9.61
N SER A 7 21.93 -8.12 -8.91
CA SER A 7 23.18 -8.85 -8.62
C SER A 7 23.01 -9.99 -7.63
N HIS A 8 21.91 -10.01 -6.86
CA HIS A 8 21.58 -11.05 -5.88
C HIS A 8 20.42 -11.96 -6.34
N ASN A 9 20.07 -11.96 -7.63
CA ASN A 9 19.00 -12.78 -8.20
C ASN A 9 17.63 -12.58 -7.52
N ILE A 10 17.34 -11.35 -7.08
CA ILE A 10 16.05 -10.96 -6.52
C ILE A 10 15.18 -10.43 -7.67
N ASN A 11 14.16 -11.19 -8.06
CA ASN A 11 13.35 -10.93 -9.25
C ASN A 11 12.30 -9.82 -9.08
N ARG A 12 12.16 -9.26 -7.87
CA ARG A 12 11.14 -8.24 -7.54
C ARG A 12 11.79 -7.06 -6.84
N TYR A 13 11.49 -5.86 -7.33
CA TYR A 13 11.85 -4.61 -6.66
C TYR A 13 10.59 -3.84 -6.31
N ASN A 14 10.30 -3.71 -5.01
CA ASN A 14 9.09 -3.06 -4.53
C ASN A 14 9.37 -1.59 -4.21
N PHE A 15 8.67 -0.67 -4.88
CA PHE A 15 8.70 0.76 -4.59
C PHE A 15 7.76 1.18 -3.45
N TYR A 16 7.08 0.22 -2.83
CA TYR A 16 6.13 0.38 -1.73
C TYR A 16 4.91 1.22 -2.10
N GLY A 17 4.11 1.55 -1.09
CA GLY A 17 2.77 2.12 -1.22
C GLY A 17 2.70 3.44 -1.98
N ILE A 18 1.54 3.64 -2.58
CA ILE A 18 1.02 4.89 -3.12
C ILE A 18 -0.34 5.13 -2.43
N THR A 19 -0.91 6.32 -2.56
CA THR A 19 -2.22 6.66 -1.97
C THR A 19 -3.36 5.82 -2.56
N GLY A 20 -3.18 5.27 -3.76
CA GLY A 20 -4.25 4.61 -4.52
C GLY A 20 -5.18 5.59 -5.24
N VAL A 21 -4.92 6.90 -5.15
CA VAL A 21 -5.68 7.94 -5.86
C VAL A 21 -5.00 8.26 -7.18
N PHE A 22 -5.56 7.78 -8.29
CA PHE A 22 -5.00 7.96 -9.64
C PHE A 22 -5.50 9.25 -10.30
N SER A 23 -5.17 10.39 -9.71
CA SER A 23 -5.53 11.73 -10.19
C SER A 23 -4.31 12.64 -10.23
N ASN A 24 -4.32 13.66 -11.08
CA ASN A 24 -3.24 14.65 -11.13
C ASN A 24 -3.22 15.55 -9.88
N GLU A 25 -4.32 15.56 -9.14
CA GLU A 25 -4.55 16.29 -7.89
C GLU A 25 -4.17 15.45 -6.66
N ALA A 26 -3.73 14.20 -6.83
CA ALA A 26 -3.32 13.36 -5.71
C ALA A 26 -2.04 13.91 -5.05
N ASP A 27 -1.99 13.87 -3.72
CA ASP A 27 -0.84 14.34 -2.93
C ASP A 27 0.48 13.66 -3.35
N ASP A 28 0.41 12.40 -3.80
CA ASP A 28 1.56 11.60 -4.24
C ASP A 28 1.67 11.47 -5.77
N PHE A 29 0.99 12.30 -6.56
CA PHE A 29 1.02 12.23 -8.02
C PHE A 29 2.44 12.20 -8.58
N GLY A 30 3.35 13.07 -8.10
CA GLY A 30 4.75 13.07 -8.51
C GLY A 30 5.48 11.76 -8.20
N VAL A 31 5.18 11.14 -7.05
CA VAL A 31 5.74 9.83 -6.66
C VAL A 31 5.21 8.71 -7.55
N GLN A 32 3.92 8.73 -7.89
CA GLN A 32 3.33 7.78 -8.83
C GLN A 32 4.01 7.86 -10.21
N GLN A 33 4.23 9.08 -10.72
CA GLN A 33 4.91 9.30 -12.00
C GLN A 33 6.38 8.87 -11.97
N PHE A 34 7.09 9.13 -10.87
CA PHE A 34 8.45 8.63 -10.67
C PHE A 34 8.51 7.09 -10.72
N LYS A 35 7.63 6.40 -9.99
CA LYS A 35 7.57 4.93 -9.97
C LYS A 35 7.19 4.35 -11.34
N LYS A 36 6.23 4.97 -12.02
CA LYS A 36 5.82 4.61 -13.39
C LYS A 36 6.98 4.72 -14.39
N GLY A 37 7.87 5.70 -14.20
CA GLY A 37 9.09 5.85 -15.02
C GLY A 37 10.03 4.64 -15.01
N PHE A 38 9.93 3.75 -14.02
CA PHE A 38 10.68 2.48 -13.98
C PHE A 38 9.96 1.31 -14.66
N ASN A 39 8.88 1.57 -15.39
CA ASN A 39 7.99 0.55 -15.96
C ASN A 39 7.42 -0.40 -14.88
N ALA A 40 7.14 0.15 -13.69
CA ALA A 40 6.51 -0.59 -12.60
C ALA A 40 5.00 -0.73 -12.83
N HIS A 41 4.40 -1.79 -12.30
CA HIS A 41 2.95 -1.96 -12.19
C HIS A 41 2.48 -1.78 -10.74
N VAL A 42 1.21 -1.44 -10.57
CA VAL A 42 0.57 -1.35 -9.26
C VAL A 42 -0.01 -2.71 -8.89
N GLU A 43 0.20 -3.14 -7.64
CA GLU A 43 -0.46 -4.30 -7.06
C GLU A 43 -1.32 -3.84 -5.89
N GLU A 44 -2.64 -3.97 -6.03
CA GLU A 44 -3.60 -3.75 -4.94
C GLU A 44 -3.71 -5.04 -4.11
N LEU A 45 -3.48 -4.93 -2.81
CA LEU A 45 -3.58 -6.06 -1.89
C LEU A 45 -5.02 -6.24 -1.42
N ILE A 46 -5.32 -7.43 -0.90
CA ILE A 46 -6.67 -7.82 -0.44
C ILE A 46 -7.17 -6.95 0.73
N GLY A 47 -6.25 -6.24 1.40
CA GLY A 47 -6.56 -5.35 2.50
C GLY A 47 -6.72 -6.08 3.83
N ASP A 48 -7.47 -5.47 4.74
CA ASP A 48 -7.58 -5.92 6.13
C ASP A 48 -8.81 -6.81 6.35
N PHE A 49 -8.61 -7.92 7.05
CA PHE A 49 -9.69 -8.78 7.52
C PHE A 49 -9.79 -8.72 9.04
N ILE A 50 -10.96 -8.39 9.55
CA ILE A 50 -11.20 -8.29 10.99
C ILE A 50 -12.21 -9.35 11.42
N LYS A 51 -11.81 -10.19 12.39
CA LYS A 51 -12.69 -11.17 13.06
C LYS A 51 -12.94 -10.75 14.50
N PRO A 52 -14.10 -10.16 14.83
CA PRO A 52 -14.43 -9.79 16.21
C PRO A 52 -14.65 -11.03 17.09
N VAL A 53 -13.73 -11.29 18.03
CA VAL A 53 -13.87 -12.41 19.00
C VAL A 53 -14.92 -12.10 20.08
N ARG A 54 -15.07 -10.83 20.45
CA ARG A 54 -16.10 -10.33 21.37
C ARG A 54 -16.89 -9.20 20.69
N PRO A 55 -17.97 -9.51 19.95
CA PRO A 55 -18.61 -8.55 19.05
C PRO A 55 -19.08 -7.26 19.72
N ILE A 56 -19.62 -7.35 20.95
CA ILE A 56 -20.12 -6.21 21.71
C ILE A 56 -18.98 -5.27 22.12
N LEU A 57 -17.93 -5.82 22.76
CA LEU A 57 -16.76 -5.03 23.15
C LEU A 57 -16.04 -4.43 21.94
N PHE A 58 -15.94 -5.19 20.84
CA PHE A 58 -15.35 -4.71 19.60
C PHE A 58 -16.12 -3.52 19.03
N LYS A 59 -17.46 -3.54 19.04
CA LYS A 59 -18.29 -2.40 18.64
C LYS A 59 -18.02 -1.16 19.50
N PHE A 60 -17.97 -1.31 20.82
CA PHE A 60 -17.68 -0.19 21.72
C PHE A 60 -16.26 0.36 21.51
N ALA A 61 -15.27 -0.52 21.35
CA ALA A 61 -13.90 -0.13 21.06
C ALA A 61 -13.83 0.66 19.74
N LYS A 62 -14.48 0.18 18.66
CA LYS A 62 -14.51 0.89 17.38
C LYS A 62 -15.14 2.28 17.50
N LEU A 63 -16.19 2.44 18.33
CA LEU A 63 -16.83 3.73 18.57
C LEU A 63 -15.91 4.70 19.34
N ILE A 64 -15.19 4.21 20.36
CA ILE A 64 -14.31 5.01 21.23
C ILE A 64 -13.05 5.42 20.48
N TYR A 65 -12.38 4.46 19.83
CA TYR A 65 -11.10 4.69 19.18
C TYR A 65 -11.22 5.32 17.80
N LYS A 66 -12.46 5.54 17.31
CA LYS A 66 -12.79 6.17 16.03
C LYS A 66 -11.76 5.77 14.95
N VAL A 67 -11.66 4.46 14.73
CA VAL A 67 -11.08 3.90 13.51
C VAL A 67 -12.16 3.88 12.45
#